data_AF-A0A401X830-F1
#
_entry.id   AF-A0A401X830-F1
#
_cell.length_a   1.000
_cell.length_b   1.000
_cell.length_c   1.000
_cell.angle_alpha   90.00
_cell.angle_beta   90.00
_cell.angle_gamma   90.00
#
_symmetry.space_group_name_H-M   'P 1'
#
loop_
_entity.id
_entity.type
_entity.pdbx_description
1 polymer ?
#
loop_
_entity_poly.entity_id
_entity_poly.type
_entity_poly.pdbx_seq_one_letter_code
_entity_poly.pdbx_strand_id
1 'polypeptide(L)'
;MSTSVKAPAKAKRKPRHIVPQACLASLNEPPRSALRWEEGSTNEATGVREFQAFASINGGEERQVAIISAEPRGKDRFFYRCEKILCFEEFDSDKMRVRSSFGIYGFNMADLDTQIGRSVKNVEIMAGNPMYVGRSVSPQSLEHLSRGPWGKIQNARALRFDQHGRPDIVTVSTAGHGGYILSEDATKEMPSPLRSGRCYEEDCGWSRVALSFPELFTPLELYTAQRTLANYEPDVWEKYFGQELAPGMSQEKDNRTFLAKHADDYLVVSAITSKDYPDFVEVTAVRGKMTGEMNRHHEAKHFYVPSEEYSAKSRREPYFVIDLDRHSEEPPCLEVKNELTEDEAPSP
;
A
#
# COMPACT_ATOMS: atom_id res chain seq x y z
N MET A 1 18.48 4.73 64.57
CA MET A 1 17.31 5.12 63.75
C MET A 1 17.81 5.29 62.31
N SER A 2 17.51 4.34 61.43
CA SER A 2 17.97 4.34 60.03
C SER A 2 16.86 4.92 59.16
N THR A 3 17.06 6.12 58.63
CA THR A 3 16.13 6.78 57.70
C THR A 3 16.45 6.32 56.28
N SER A 4 15.65 5.39 55.77
CA SER A 4 15.66 4.95 54.37
C SER A 4 15.14 6.08 53.47
N VAL A 5 16.01 6.63 52.64
CA VAL A 5 15.64 7.57 51.58
C VAL A 5 15.04 6.75 50.44
N LYS A 6 13.71 6.81 50.28
CA LYS A 6 13.01 6.26 49.11
C LYS A 6 13.43 7.03 47.87
N ALA A 7 14.01 6.33 46.90
CA ALA A 7 14.24 6.84 45.55
C ALA A 7 12.90 7.27 44.90
N PRO A 8 12.87 8.35 44.12
CA PRO A 8 11.64 8.80 43.48
C PRO A 8 11.21 7.77 42.43
N ALA A 9 9.93 7.42 42.45
CA ALA A 9 9.32 6.56 41.45
C ALA A 9 9.52 7.18 40.06
N LYS A 10 10.11 6.41 39.12
CA LYS A 10 10.18 6.78 37.70
C LYS A 10 8.77 7.14 37.22
N ALA A 11 8.58 8.40 36.85
CA ALA A 11 7.33 8.85 36.25
C ALA A 11 7.00 7.97 35.05
N LYS A 12 5.83 7.32 35.07
CA LYS A 12 5.30 6.61 33.91
C LYS A 12 5.22 7.63 32.76
N ARG A 13 6.04 7.46 31.73
CA ARG A 13 5.97 8.27 30.51
C ARG A 13 4.53 8.22 30.01
N LYS A 14 3.87 9.39 29.92
CA LYS A 14 2.56 9.47 29.28
C LYS A 14 2.69 8.89 27.87
N PRO A 15 1.72 8.08 27.42
CA PRO A 15 1.73 7.60 26.05
C PRO A 15 1.84 8.78 25.09
N ARG A 16 2.93 8.86 24.32
CA ARG A 16 3.04 9.73 23.15
C ARG A 16 2.18 9.10 22.03
N HIS A 17 0.89 8.88 22.30
CA HIS A 17 -0.02 8.27 21.35
C HIS A 17 -0.86 9.38 20.77
N ILE A 18 -0.42 9.83 19.60
CA ILE A 18 -1.09 10.53 18.51
C ILE A 18 0.11 11.12 17.75
N VAL A 19 0.34 10.65 16.52
CA VAL A 19 1.12 11.42 15.54
C VAL A 19 0.58 12.84 15.64
N PRO A 20 1.36 13.87 16.02
CA PRO A 20 0.81 15.17 16.38
C PRO A 20 -0.22 15.58 15.32
N GLN A 21 -1.42 15.99 15.74
CA GLN A 21 -2.47 16.38 14.79
C GLN A 21 -1.96 17.41 13.78
N ALA A 22 -0.95 18.20 14.17
CA ALA A 22 -0.17 19.09 13.31
C ALA A 22 0.58 18.39 12.16
N CYS A 23 1.19 17.22 12.38
CA CYS A 23 1.85 16.41 11.34
C CYS A 23 0.83 15.84 10.34
N LEU A 24 -0.35 15.41 10.83
CA LEU A 24 -1.45 14.97 9.97
C LEU A 24 -2.08 16.14 9.20
N ALA A 25 -2.22 17.30 9.84
CA ALA A 25 -2.69 18.53 9.21
C ALA A 25 -1.74 19.01 8.12
N SER A 26 -0.42 18.93 8.32
CA SER A 26 0.58 19.33 7.30
C SER A 26 0.61 18.43 6.06
N LEU A 27 0.06 17.21 6.12
CA LEU A 27 -0.08 16.30 4.96
C LEU A 27 -1.41 16.45 4.22
N ASN A 28 -2.36 17.13 4.86
CA ASN A 28 -3.67 17.51 4.31
C ASN A 28 -3.70 18.97 3.86
N GLU A 29 -2.70 19.78 4.21
CA GLU A 29 -2.42 21.02 3.48
C GLU A 29 -2.07 20.64 2.04
N PRO A 30 -2.85 21.10 1.03
CA PRO A 30 -2.45 20.93 -0.36
C PRO A 30 -1.04 21.50 -0.53
N PRO A 31 -0.19 20.91 -1.40
CA PRO A 31 1.15 21.43 -1.62
C PRO A 31 1.03 22.93 -1.91
N ARG A 32 1.70 23.77 -1.10
CA ARG A 32 1.57 25.24 -1.15
C ARG A 32 2.00 25.84 -2.51
N SER A 33 2.54 25.02 -3.39
CA SER A 33 2.82 25.29 -4.81
C SER A 33 2.33 24.10 -5.63
N ALA A 34 1.47 24.34 -6.63
CA ALA A 34 1.11 23.33 -7.62
C ALA A 34 2.38 22.80 -8.30
N LEU A 35 2.47 21.48 -8.51
CA LEU A 35 3.56 20.90 -9.27
C LEU A 35 3.45 21.35 -10.72
N ARG A 36 4.57 21.71 -11.33
CA ARG A 36 4.62 21.93 -12.77
C ARG A 36 4.93 20.61 -13.45
N TRP A 37 4.05 20.18 -14.34
CA TRP A 37 4.18 18.91 -15.04
C TRP A 37 4.73 19.13 -16.45
N GLU A 38 5.70 18.30 -16.84
CA GLU A 38 6.17 18.17 -18.23
C GLU A 38 6.00 16.72 -18.68
N GLU A 39 5.47 16.54 -19.89
CA GLU A 39 5.42 15.24 -20.54
C GLU A 39 6.78 14.94 -21.16
N GLY A 40 7.33 13.77 -20.84
CA GLY A 40 8.59 13.28 -21.35
C GLY A 40 8.41 12.38 -22.57
N SER A 41 9.28 11.38 -22.68
CA SER A 41 9.24 10.43 -23.80
C SER A 41 8.14 9.37 -23.63
N THR A 42 7.62 8.88 -24.76
CA THR A 42 6.80 7.66 -24.80
C THR A 42 7.59 6.56 -25.46
N ASN A 43 7.70 5.40 -24.81
CA ASN A 43 8.25 4.21 -25.42
C ASN A 43 7.19 3.59 -26.32
N GLU A 44 7.36 3.69 -27.64
CA GLU A 44 6.38 3.19 -28.62
C GLU A 44 6.17 1.67 -28.55
N ALA A 45 7.17 0.90 -28.12
CA ALA A 45 7.08 -0.56 -28.05
C ALA A 45 6.26 -1.04 -26.84
N THR A 46 6.30 -0.30 -25.72
CA THR A 46 5.62 -0.69 -24.46
C THR A 46 4.44 0.19 -24.11
N GLY A 47 4.28 1.34 -24.77
CA GLY A 47 3.31 2.37 -24.44
C GLY A 47 3.58 3.09 -23.11
N VAL A 48 4.73 2.82 -22.46
CA VAL A 48 5.11 3.45 -21.20
C VAL A 48 5.45 4.92 -21.47
N ARG A 49 4.85 5.82 -20.69
CA ARG A 49 5.09 7.25 -20.76
C ARG A 49 5.93 7.72 -19.59
N GLU A 50 6.82 8.66 -19.82
CA GLU A 50 7.56 9.35 -18.78
C GLU A 50 6.98 10.75 -18.55
N PHE A 51 6.89 11.16 -17.29
CA PHE A 51 6.52 12.50 -16.88
C PHE A 51 7.56 13.04 -15.90
N GLN A 52 7.71 14.35 -15.89
CA GLN A 52 8.51 15.07 -14.91
C GLN A 52 7.59 16.02 -14.14
N ALA A 53 7.66 15.98 -12.81
CA ALA A 53 6.94 16.91 -11.94
C ALA A 53 7.97 17.74 -11.18
N PHE A 54 7.96 19.05 -11.44
CA PHE A 54 8.87 20.00 -10.83
C PHE A 54 8.22 20.67 -9.63
N ALA A 55 9.03 20.86 -8.58
CA ALA A 55 8.57 21.46 -7.34
C ALA A 55 9.51 22.57 -6.85
N SER A 56 8.89 23.67 -6.45
CA SER A 56 9.54 24.76 -5.73
C SER A 56 9.75 24.41 -4.26
N ILE A 57 10.94 24.70 -3.74
CA ILE A 57 11.21 24.61 -2.30
C ILE A 57 10.90 25.97 -1.66
N ASN A 58 10.08 25.98 -0.60
CA ASN A 58 9.68 27.20 0.14
C ASN A 58 9.12 28.34 -0.73
N GLY A 59 8.49 28.03 -1.87
CA GLY A 59 7.98 29.05 -2.80
C GLY A 59 9.06 29.80 -3.59
N GLY A 60 10.30 29.31 -3.58
CA GLY A 60 11.41 29.78 -4.40
C GLY A 60 11.52 29.04 -5.74
N GLU A 61 12.74 28.95 -6.29
CA GLU A 61 13.00 28.29 -7.56
C GLU A 61 12.70 26.77 -7.52
N GLU A 62 12.41 26.21 -8.70
CA GLU A 62 12.25 24.77 -8.89
C GLU A 62 13.59 24.08 -8.59
N ARG A 63 13.64 23.39 -7.46
CA ARG A 63 14.86 22.74 -6.98
C ARG A 63 14.69 21.24 -6.80
N GLN A 64 13.51 20.71 -7.11
CA GLN A 64 13.27 19.27 -7.16
C GLN A 64 12.54 18.86 -8.43
N VAL A 65 12.89 17.69 -8.95
CA VAL A 65 12.15 17.02 -10.03
C VAL A 65 11.86 15.58 -9.62
N ALA A 66 10.58 15.20 -9.66
CA ALA A 66 10.16 13.82 -9.59
C ALA A 66 10.07 13.26 -11.02
N ILE A 67 10.63 12.08 -11.25
CA ILE A 67 10.52 11.34 -12.51
C ILE A 67 9.50 10.24 -12.31
N ILE A 68 8.47 10.23 -13.16
CA ILE A 68 7.33 9.35 -13.05
C ILE A 68 7.21 8.53 -14.33
N SER A 69 7.10 7.20 -14.20
CA SER A 69 6.70 6.34 -15.30
C SER A 69 5.20 6.03 -15.19
N ALA A 70 4.52 5.93 -16.33
CA ALA A 70 3.14 5.52 -16.44
C ALA A 70 3.04 4.31 -17.37
N GLU A 71 2.80 3.14 -16.79
CA GLU A 71 2.67 1.88 -17.50
C GLU A 71 1.20 1.63 -17.88
N PRO A 72 0.85 1.40 -19.16
CA PRO A 72 -0.52 1.12 -19.53
C PRO A 72 -1.01 -0.23 -18.94
N ARG A 73 -2.22 -0.23 -18.37
CA ARG A 73 -2.92 -1.40 -17.78
C ARG A 73 -4.29 -1.59 -18.42
N GLY A 74 -4.32 -1.61 -19.76
CA GLY A 74 -5.53 -1.69 -20.58
C GLY A 74 -6.03 -0.32 -21.03
N LYS A 75 -7.29 -0.26 -21.49
CA LYS A 75 -7.90 0.97 -22.05
C LYS A 75 -7.99 2.06 -21.00
N ASP A 76 -7.33 3.19 -21.25
CA ASP A 76 -7.33 4.41 -20.42
C ASP A 76 -6.95 4.20 -18.93
N ARG A 77 -6.19 3.14 -18.64
CA ARG A 77 -5.69 2.82 -17.29
C ARG A 77 -4.18 2.81 -17.30
N PHE A 78 -3.59 3.44 -16.30
CA PHE A 78 -2.14 3.49 -16.13
C PHE A 78 -1.77 3.11 -14.71
N PHE A 79 -0.62 2.45 -14.55
CA PHE A 79 0.04 2.26 -13.28
C PHE A 79 1.20 3.24 -13.22
N TYR A 80 1.17 4.17 -12.26
CA TYR A 80 2.19 5.19 -12.12
C TYR A 80 3.28 4.71 -11.15
N ARG A 81 4.51 5.16 -11.37
CA ARG A 81 5.62 4.90 -10.45
C ARG A 81 6.50 6.13 -10.35
N CYS A 82 6.76 6.62 -9.15
CA CYS A 82 7.80 7.62 -8.94
C CYS A 82 9.15 6.91 -8.88
N GLU A 83 9.89 6.98 -9.99
CA GLU A 83 11.17 6.28 -10.16
C GLU A 83 12.27 6.89 -9.27
N LYS A 84 12.25 8.21 -9.16
CA LYS A 84 13.27 9.00 -8.46
C LYS A 84 12.78 10.43 -8.25
N ILE A 85 13.24 11.05 -7.17
CA ILE A 85 13.13 12.49 -6.91
C ILE A 85 14.55 13.03 -6.78
N LEU A 86 14.89 14.05 -7.57
CA LEU A 86 16.23 14.67 -7.59
C LEU A 86 16.15 16.07 -6.98
N CYS A 87 17.20 16.51 -6.28
CA CYS A 87 17.36 17.85 -5.71
C CYS A 87 18.56 18.58 -6.36
N PHE A 88 18.40 19.86 -6.73
CA PHE A 88 19.36 20.56 -7.60
C PHE A 88 20.41 21.44 -6.90
N GLU A 89 20.25 21.86 -5.64
CA GLU A 89 21.16 22.86 -5.04
C GLU A 89 21.97 22.47 -3.81
N GLU A 90 21.61 21.46 -3.02
CA GLU A 90 22.48 20.94 -1.96
C GLU A 90 22.00 19.56 -1.47
N PHE A 91 22.95 18.73 -1.03
CA PHE A 91 22.86 17.29 -0.69
C PHE A 91 22.91 16.30 -1.87
N ASP A 92 24.11 15.72 -2.05
CA ASP A 92 24.52 14.58 -2.89
C ASP A 92 23.37 13.79 -3.56
N SER A 93 23.15 14.07 -4.84
CA SER A 93 22.12 13.45 -5.70
C SER A 93 22.29 11.94 -5.85
N ASP A 94 23.48 11.38 -5.60
CA ASP A 94 23.71 9.93 -5.61
C ASP A 94 23.23 9.25 -4.32
N LYS A 95 22.96 10.02 -3.24
CA LYS A 95 22.58 9.49 -1.91
C LYS A 95 21.08 9.56 -1.60
N MET A 96 20.29 10.35 -2.34
CA MET A 96 18.85 10.50 -2.15
C MET A 96 18.07 9.93 -3.35
N ARG A 97 18.14 8.61 -3.54
CA ARG A 97 17.18 7.90 -4.40
C ARG A 97 15.98 7.49 -3.55
N VAL A 98 14.96 8.35 -3.48
CA VAL A 98 13.64 7.91 -3.02
C VAL A 98 12.99 7.17 -4.18
N ARG A 99 12.82 5.86 -4.02
CA ARG A 99 11.96 5.05 -4.88
C ARG A 99 10.63 4.89 -4.17
N SER A 100 9.58 5.44 -4.75
CA SER A 100 8.22 5.29 -4.23
C SER A 100 7.33 4.79 -5.35
N SER A 101 6.80 3.58 -5.19
CA SER A 101 5.89 2.98 -6.16
C SER A 101 4.48 3.05 -5.60
N PHE A 102 3.52 3.54 -6.38
CA PHE A 102 2.13 3.59 -5.96
C PHE A 102 1.22 3.42 -7.17
N GLY A 103 0.34 2.42 -7.14
CA GLY A 103 -0.66 2.25 -8.19
C GLY A 103 -1.78 3.26 -8.05
N ILE A 104 -2.00 4.11 -9.05
CA ILE A 104 -3.22 4.91 -9.17
C ILE A 104 -4.11 4.21 -10.19
N TYR A 105 -5.26 3.72 -9.75
CA TYR A 105 -6.19 3.01 -10.62
C TYR A 105 -7.23 3.99 -11.18
N GLY A 106 -7.12 4.30 -12.48
CA GLY A 106 -7.94 5.30 -13.16
C GLY A 106 -7.24 6.66 -13.21
N PHE A 107 -7.35 7.36 -14.34
CA PHE A 107 -6.66 8.63 -14.58
C PHE A 107 -7.29 9.75 -13.73
N ASN A 108 -6.85 9.90 -12.47
CA ASN A 108 -7.14 11.09 -11.68
C ASN A 108 -5.86 11.88 -11.44
N MET A 109 -5.61 12.87 -12.29
CA MET A 109 -4.44 13.75 -12.16
C MET A 109 -4.37 14.46 -10.81
N ALA A 110 -5.51 14.73 -10.15
CA ALA A 110 -5.51 15.34 -8.83
C ALA A 110 -4.98 14.41 -7.73
N ASP A 111 -5.29 13.11 -7.82
CA ASP A 111 -4.74 12.11 -6.90
C ASP A 111 -3.24 11.93 -7.14
N LEU A 112 -2.81 11.89 -8.42
CA LEU A 112 -1.40 11.82 -8.78
C LEU A 112 -0.62 13.04 -8.29
N ASP A 113 -1.15 14.25 -8.51
CA ASP A 113 -0.58 15.51 -8.04
C ASP A 113 -0.43 15.52 -6.51
N THR A 114 -1.47 15.10 -5.79
CA THR A 114 -1.45 14.99 -4.32
C THR A 114 -0.37 14.01 -3.84
N GLN A 115 -0.26 12.83 -4.47
CA GLN A 115 0.67 11.79 -4.05
C GLN A 115 2.13 12.15 -4.37
N ILE A 116 2.39 12.72 -5.55
CA ILE A 116 3.72 13.24 -5.87
C ILE A 116 4.07 14.43 -4.99
N GLY A 117 3.13 15.36 -4.75
CA GLY A 117 3.35 16.51 -3.88
C GLY A 117 3.74 16.10 -2.45
N ARG A 118 3.07 15.09 -1.90
CA ARG A 118 3.46 14.46 -0.62
C ARG A 118 4.85 13.84 -0.67
N SER A 119 5.19 13.14 -1.74
CA SER A 119 6.48 12.46 -1.90
C SER A 119 7.63 13.47 -1.99
N VAL A 120 7.48 14.51 -2.81
CA VAL A 120 8.40 15.66 -2.90
C VAL A 120 8.57 16.32 -1.54
N LYS A 121 7.46 16.63 -0.85
CA LYS A 121 7.53 17.24 0.49
C LYS A 121 8.26 16.35 1.49
N ASN A 122 8.08 15.03 1.37
CA ASN A 122 8.80 14.06 2.18
C ASN A 122 10.32 14.13 1.96
N VAL A 123 10.76 14.20 0.70
CA VAL A 123 12.19 14.34 0.36
C VAL A 123 12.76 15.65 0.90
N GLU A 124 12.02 16.76 0.78
CA GLU A 124 12.42 18.05 1.36
C GLU A 124 12.64 17.95 2.88
N ILE A 125 11.71 17.31 3.60
CA ILE A 125 11.84 17.08 5.05
C ILE A 125 13.07 16.22 5.36
N MET A 126 13.29 15.14 4.59
CA MET A 126 14.43 14.24 4.77
C MET A 126 15.77 14.93 4.49
N ALA A 127 15.83 15.81 3.48
CA ALA A 127 17.04 16.58 3.16
C ALA A 127 17.45 17.50 4.32
N GLY A 128 16.49 18.14 4.97
CA GLY A 128 16.74 18.97 6.16
C GLY A 128 16.98 18.18 7.45
N ASN A 129 16.69 16.86 7.47
CA ASN A 129 16.73 16.03 8.67
C ASN A 129 17.38 14.66 8.38
N PRO A 130 18.72 14.59 8.32
CA PRO A 130 19.45 13.35 8.00
C PRO A 130 19.12 12.15 8.89
N MET A 131 18.56 12.39 10.08
CA MET A 131 18.09 11.36 11.01
C MET A 131 17.00 10.45 10.44
N TYR A 132 16.09 10.95 9.61
CA TYR A 132 15.03 10.13 8.99
C TYR A 132 15.57 9.15 7.94
N VAL A 133 16.72 9.47 7.35
CA VAL A 133 17.35 8.60 6.35
C VAL A 133 18.11 7.47 7.07
N GLY A 134 18.62 7.71 8.27
CA GLY A 134 19.51 6.80 8.98
C GLY A 134 20.89 6.68 8.35
N ARG A 135 21.79 5.96 9.04
CA ARG A 135 23.19 5.79 8.66
C ARG A 135 23.41 4.43 8.01
N SER A 136 24.02 4.41 6.82
CA SER A 136 24.46 3.15 6.19
C SER A 136 25.45 2.43 7.11
N VAL A 137 25.22 1.13 7.33
CA VAL A 137 26.08 0.27 8.12
C VAL A 137 26.40 -0.99 7.33
N SER A 138 27.63 -1.47 7.45
CA SER A 138 28.03 -2.72 6.81
C SER A 138 27.24 -3.87 7.45
N PRO A 139 26.56 -4.74 6.67
CA PRO A 139 25.90 -5.92 7.23
C PRO A 139 26.85 -6.82 8.03
N GLN A 140 28.14 -6.84 7.68
CA GLN A 140 29.19 -7.58 8.40
C GLN A 140 29.51 -6.97 9.76
N SER A 141 29.35 -5.65 9.92
CA SER A 141 29.52 -4.97 11.22
C SER A 141 28.37 -5.20 12.20
N LEU A 142 27.26 -5.78 11.72
CA LEU A 142 26.16 -6.23 12.55
C LEU A 142 26.40 -7.71 12.90
N GLU A 143 27.29 -7.96 13.86
CA GLU A 143 27.77 -9.31 14.24
C GLU A 143 26.64 -10.34 14.48
N HIS A 144 25.42 -9.88 14.80
CA HIS A 144 24.23 -10.71 15.05
C HIS A 144 23.13 -10.63 13.97
N LEU A 145 23.37 -9.93 12.86
CA LEU A 145 22.35 -9.68 11.80
C LEU A 145 22.85 -10.04 10.39
N SER A 146 23.89 -10.86 10.24
CA SER A 146 24.38 -11.26 8.89
C SER A 146 23.33 -11.99 8.04
N ARG A 147 22.28 -12.53 8.67
CA ARG A 147 21.11 -13.14 8.03
C ARG A 147 19.83 -12.74 8.77
N GLY A 148 18.89 -12.13 8.07
CA GLY A 148 17.56 -11.85 8.56
C GLY A 148 16.59 -13.01 8.27
N PRO A 149 15.32 -12.92 8.72
CA PRO A 149 14.31 -13.93 8.39
C PRO A 149 14.06 -14.03 6.87
N TRP A 150 14.38 -12.98 6.12
CA TRP A 150 14.25 -12.91 4.66
C TRP A 150 15.53 -13.30 3.90
N GLY A 151 16.50 -13.92 4.58
CA GLY A 151 17.74 -14.40 3.96
C GLY A 151 18.95 -13.49 4.20
N LYS A 152 19.94 -13.59 3.31
CA LYS A 152 21.21 -12.87 3.46
C LYS A 152 20.98 -11.37 3.29
N ILE A 153 21.42 -10.60 4.28
CA ILE A 153 21.29 -9.14 4.25
C ILE A 153 22.30 -8.57 3.24
N GLN A 154 21.80 -7.75 2.32
CA GLN A 154 22.60 -7.08 1.30
C GLN A 154 22.86 -5.62 1.66
N ASN A 155 21.85 -4.95 2.22
CA ASN A 155 21.95 -3.56 2.68
C ASN A 155 21.39 -3.43 4.09
N ALA A 156 21.97 -2.53 4.87
CA ALA A 156 21.48 -2.19 6.20
C ALA A 156 21.67 -0.69 6.48
N ARG A 157 20.67 -0.06 7.10
CA ARG A 157 20.75 1.31 7.60
C ARG A 157 20.28 1.35 9.05
N ALA A 158 21.12 1.90 9.92
CA ALA A 158 20.79 2.14 11.32
C ALA A 158 19.98 3.42 11.42
N LEU A 159 18.75 3.33 11.93
CA LEU A 159 17.90 4.48 12.23
C LEU A 159 18.16 5.02 13.64
N ARG A 160 18.55 4.13 14.55
CA ARG A 160 18.85 4.47 15.93
C ARG A 160 20.03 3.65 16.46
N PHE A 161 20.75 4.26 17.39
CA PHE A 161 21.85 3.66 18.11
C PHE A 161 21.53 3.66 19.61
N ASP A 162 21.92 2.60 20.32
CA ASP A 162 21.81 2.51 21.77
C ASP A 162 22.80 3.44 22.49
N GLN A 163 22.72 3.48 23.82
CA GLN A 163 23.62 4.27 24.67
C GLN A 163 25.12 3.91 24.54
N HIS A 164 25.44 2.77 23.91
CA HIS A 164 26.80 2.30 23.65
C HIS A 164 27.24 2.55 22.20
N GLY A 165 26.41 3.24 21.41
CA GLY A 165 26.70 3.55 20.00
C GLY A 165 26.52 2.36 19.06
N ARG A 166 25.77 1.32 19.45
CA ARG A 166 25.46 0.16 18.60
C ARG A 166 24.11 0.33 17.93
N PRO A 167 23.95 -0.02 16.64
CA PRO A 167 22.64 0.00 15.98
C PRO A 167 21.62 -0.85 16.73
N ASP A 168 20.48 -0.26 17.09
CA ASP A 168 19.43 -0.95 17.85
C ASP A 168 18.07 -0.97 17.13
N ILE A 169 17.88 -0.11 16.13
CA ILE A 169 16.82 -0.18 15.15
C ILE A 169 17.44 -0.04 13.76
N VAL A 170 17.34 -1.11 12.96
CA VAL A 170 18.00 -1.22 11.67
C VAL A 170 16.97 -1.59 10.60
N THR A 171 16.93 -0.85 9.50
CA THR A 171 16.26 -1.31 8.29
C THR A 171 17.23 -2.11 7.42
N VAL A 172 16.78 -3.22 6.86
CA VAL A 172 17.58 -4.17 6.11
C VAL A 172 16.88 -4.55 4.82
N SER A 173 17.64 -4.85 3.78
CA SER A 173 17.13 -5.42 2.53
C SER A 173 17.92 -6.67 2.14
N THR A 174 17.23 -7.62 1.52
CA THR A 174 17.73 -8.87 0.94
C THR A 174 17.32 -8.91 -0.55
N ALA A 175 17.62 -10.02 -1.24
CA ALA A 175 17.42 -10.13 -2.68
C ALA A 175 15.94 -10.09 -3.11
N GLY A 176 15.00 -10.38 -2.22
CA GLY A 176 13.58 -10.40 -2.53
C GLY A 176 12.68 -9.74 -1.50
N HIS A 177 13.25 -9.20 -0.42
CA HIS A 177 12.47 -8.62 0.67
C HIS A 177 13.32 -7.70 1.55
N GLY A 178 12.71 -7.11 2.56
CA GLY A 178 13.40 -6.39 3.62
C GLY A 178 12.55 -6.25 4.88
N GLY A 179 12.97 -5.33 5.73
CA GLY A 179 12.20 -4.94 6.90
C GLY A 179 13.07 -4.30 7.98
N TYR A 180 12.56 -4.31 9.19
CA TYR A 180 13.19 -3.71 10.36
C TYR A 180 13.60 -4.80 11.34
N ILE A 181 14.80 -4.69 11.86
CA ILE A 181 15.30 -5.55 12.93
C ILE A 181 15.67 -4.69 14.13
N LEU A 182 15.11 -5.06 15.27
CA LEU A 182 15.27 -4.38 16.54
C LEU A 182 16.16 -5.19 17.49
N SER A 183 16.91 -4.49 18.33
CA SER A 183 17.51 -5.09 19.53
C SER A 183 16.41 -5.54 20.50
N GLU A 184 16.78 -6.36 21.48
CA GLU A 184 15.84 -6.74 22.54
C GLU A 184 15.36 -5.54 23.34
N ASP A 185 16.24 -4.58 23.61
CA ASP A 185 15.89 -3.41 24.41
C ASP A 185 14.97 -2.46 23.63
N ALA A 186 15.24 -2.21 22.34
CA ALA A 186 14.31 -1.50 21.47
C ALA A 186 12.95 -2.21 21.40
N THR A 187 12.93 -3.54 21.28
CA THR A 187 11.68 -4.30 21.28
C THR A 187 10.89 -4.14 22.58
N LYS A 188 11.56 -4.07 23.74
CA LYS A 188 10.91 -3.82 25.04
C LYS A 188 10.34 -2.41 25.17
N GLU A 189 10.85 -1.44 24.42
CA GLU A 189 10.32 -0.08 24.38
C GLU A 189 9.01 0.04 23.59
N MET A 190 8.78 -0.83 22.61
CA MET A 190 7.57 -0.79 21.79
C MET A 190 6.29 -0.94 22.63
N PRO A 191 5.21 -0.20 22.34
CA PRO A 191 3.91 -0.42 22.97
C PRO A 191 3.44 -1.87 22.83
N SER A 192 2.80 -2.42 23.88
CA SER A 192 2.41 -3.84 23.91
C SER A 192 1.56 -4.30 22.70
N PRO A 193 0.61 -3.52 22.16
CA PRO A 193 -0.14 -3.93 20.95
C PRO A 193 0.76 -4.07 19.71
N LEU A 194 1.76 -3.20 19.57
CA LEU A 194 2.63 -3.14 18.39
C LEU A 194 3.80 -4.14 18.45
N ARG A 195 4.08 -4.73 19.61
CA ARG A 195 5.19 -5.65 19.81
C ARG A 195 4.82 -7.08 19.39
N SER A 196 5.42 -7.59 18.31
CA SER A 196 5.21 -8.97 17.80
C SER A 196 6.50 -9.78 17.67
N GLY A 197 7.64 -9.21 18.02
CA GLY A 197 8.95 -9.86 17.92
C GLY A 197 10.05 -8.85 17.69
N ARG A 198 11.14 -9.28 17.06
CA ARG A 198 12.29 -8.43 16.75
C ARG A 198 12.42 -8.07 15.26
N CYS A 199 11.73 -8.79 14.39
CA CYS A 199 11.80 -8.61 12.94
C CYS A 199 10.41 -8.22 12.42
N TYR A 200 10.36 -7.14 11.66
CA TYR A 200 9.13 -6.55 11.13
C TYR A 200 9.29 -6.40 9.62
N GLU A 201 8.44 -7.09 8.88
CA GLU A 201 8.42 -7.19 7.42
C GLU A 201 8.11 -5.83 6.74
N GLU A 202 8.64 -5.58 5.53
CA GLU A 202 8.63 -4.25 4.91
C GLU A 202 7.29 -3.79 4.30
N ASP A 203 6.39 -4.69 3.93
CA ASP A 203 5.10 -4.35 3.34
C ASP A 203 4.10 -3.92 4.43
N CYS A 204 4.06 -4.66 5.55
CA CYS A 204 3.08 -4.44 6.62
C CYS A 204 3.70 -4.26 8.01
N GLY A 205 4.71 -5.05 8.36
CA GLY A 205 5.28 -5.09 9.71
C GLY A 205 5.95 -3.79 10.14
N TRP A 206 6.57 -3.08 9.20
CA TRP A 206 7.27 -1.80 9.43
C TRP A 206 6.38 -0.75 10.10
N SER A 207 5.06 -0.80 9.85
CA SER A 207 4.08 0.12 10.42
C SER A 207 4.11 0.11 11.95
N ARG A 208 4.31 -1.06 12.56
CA ARG A 208 4.45 -1.23 14.01
C ARG A 208 5.70 -0.52 14.54
N VAL A 209 6.80 -0.58 13.80
CA VAL A 209 8.06 0.09 14.17
C VAL A 209 7.89 1.61 14.07
N ALA A 210 7.34 2.10 12.96
CA ALA A 210 7.08 3.52 12.75
C ALA A 210 6.19 4.13 13.82
N LEU A 211 5.10 3.45 14.17
CA LEU A 211 4.19 3.90 15.23
C LEU A 211 4.77 3.76 16.65
N SER A 212 5.76 2.90 16.84
CA SER A 212 6.45 2.74 18.14
C SER A 212 7.54 3.79 18.37
N PHE A 213 8.19 4.26 17.30
CA PHE A 213 9.31 5.21 17.34
C PHE A 213 9.07 6.38 16.38
N PRO A 214 8.01 7.18 16.58
CA PRO A 214 7.58 8.16 15.60
C PRO A 214 8.62 9.24 15.29
N GLU A 215 9.56 9.48 16.20
CA GLU A 215 10.66 10.42 16.00
C GLU A 215 11.68 10.01 14.92
N LEU A 216 11.66 8.74 14.48
CA LEU A 216 12.58 8.21 13.47
C LEU A 216 12.00 8.28 12.05
N PHE A 217 10.75 8.73 11.91
CA PHE A 217 10.00 8.66 10.65
C PHE A 217 9.41 10.02 10.30
N THR A 218 9.25 10.25 9.01
CA THR A 218 8.62 11.47 8.52
C THR A 218 7.11 11.46 8.79
N PRO A 219 6.43 12.62 8.72
CA PRO A 219 4.97 12.66 8.78
C PRO A 219 4.30 11.72 7.77
N LEU A 220 4.79 11.70 6.51
CA LEU A 220 4.20 10.87 5.46
C LEU A 220 4.33 9.37 5.78
N GLU A 221 5.49 8.96 6.29
CA GLU A 221 5.73 7.58 6.72
C GLU A 221 4.81 7.21 7.89
N LEU A 222 4.60 8.10 8.85
CA LEU A 222 3.68 7.86 9.97
C LEU A 222 2.21 7.76 9.53
N TYR A 223 1.78 8.62 8.62
CA TYR A 223 0.45 8.54 8.02
C TYR A 223 0.26 7.22 7.27
N THR A 224 1.26 6.82 6.50
CA THR A 224 1.23 5.56 5.74
C THR A 224 1.23 4.36 6.69
N ALA A 225 2.07 4.37 7.73
CA ALA A 225 2.11 3.34 8.76
C ALA A 225 0.76 3.17 9.47
N GLN A 226 0.07 4.26 9.80
CA GLN A 226 -1.26 4.20 10.41
C GLN A 226 -2.28 3.51 9.49
N ARG A 227 -2.27 3.84 8.19
CA ARG A 227 -3.15 3.22 7.19
C ARG A 227 -2.80 1.76 6.93
N THR A 228 -1.51 1.44 6.84
CA THR A 228 -1.02 0.07 6.68
C THR A 228 -1.46 -0.78 7.86
N LEU A 229 -1.25 -0.33 9.10
CA LEU A 229 -1.68 -1.08 10.27
C LEU A 229 -3.22 -1.25 10.30
N ALA A 230 -3.99 -0.23 9.94
CA ALA A 230 -5.46 -0.34 9.87
C ALA A 230 -5.91 -1.38 8.83
N ASN A 231 -5.25 -1.45 7.68
CA ASN A 231 -5.63 -2.36 6.60
C ASN A 231 -5.14 -3.80 6.78
N TYR A 232 -3.98 -4.02 7.39
CA TYR A 232 -3.41 -5.37 7.55
C TYR A 232 -3.70 -5.98 8.93
N GLU A 233 -3.74 -5.16 9.98
CA GLU A 233 -3.92 -5.62 11.36
C GLU A 233 -4.90 -4.70 12.13
N PRO A 234 -6.17 -4.61 11.68
CA PRO A 234 -7.16 -3.67 12.24
C PRO A 234 -7.34 -3.83 13.75
N ASP A 235 -7.36 -5.06 14.27
CA ASP A 235 -7.54 -5.31 15.70
C ASP A 235 -6.37 -4.75 16.54
N VAL A 236 -5.15 -4.77 15.98
CA VAL A 236 -3.95 -4.20 16.60
C VAL A 236 -3.98 -2.68 16.55
N TRP A 237 -4.46 -2.12 15.43
CA TRP A 237 -4.70 -0.70 15.29
C TRP A 237 -5.68 -0.20 16.36
N GLU A 238 -6.84 -0.85 16.50
CA GLU A 238 -7.88 -0.43 17.45
C GLU A 238 -7.39 -0.55 18.89
N LYS A 239 -6.67 -1.61 19.23
CA LYS A 239 -6.05 -1.77 20.54
C LYS A 239 -4.97 -0.71 20.82
N TYR A 240 -4.21 -0.31 19.80
CA TYR A 240 -3.16 0.71 19.96
C TYR A 240 -3.73 2.11 20.11
N PHE A 241 -4.70 2.48 19.29
CA PHE A 241 -5.33 3.81 19.30
C PHE A 241 -6.48 3.93 20.31
N GLY A 242 -7.00 2.81 20.82
CA GLY A 242 -8.13 2.79 21.74
C GLY A 242 -9.44 3.25 21.11
N GLN A 243 -9.60 3.10 19.80
CA GLN A 243 -10.78 3.52 19.05
C GLN A 243 -11.11 2.49 17.98
N GLU A 244 -12.39 2.36 17.64
CA GLU A 244 -12.84 1.46 16.57
C GLU A 244 -12.70 2.11 15.19
N LEU A 245 -12.30 1.31 14.21
CA LEU A 245 -12.31 1.68 12.80
C LEU A 245 -13.74 1.69 12.28
N ALA A 246 -14.15 2.83 11.72
CA ALA A 246 -15.42 2.99 11.04
C ALA A 246 -15.42 2.26 9.67
N PRO A 247 -16.61 1.95 9.10
CA PRO A 247 -16.69 1.38 7.76
C PRO A 247 -15.94 2.22 6.72
N GLY A 248 -15.18 1.58 5.83
CA GLY A 248 -14.35 2.25 4.83
C GLY A 248 -12.95 2.66 5.30
N MET A 249 -12.63 2.50 6.59
CA MET A 249 -11.29 2.83 7.12
C MET A 249 -10.31 1.65 7.11
N SER A 250 -10.80 0.42 6.89
CA SER A 250 -9.98 -0.79 6.84
C SER A 250 -10.56 -1.77 5.84
N GLN A 251 -9.81 -2.04 4.78
CA GLN A 251 -10.22 -3.02 3.76
C GLN A 251 -10.44 -4.39 4.38
N GLU A 252 -9.57 -4.83 5.29
CA GLU A 252 -9.69 -6.13 5.95
C GLU A 252 -10.94 -6.21 6.84
N LYS A 253 -11.26 -5.17 7.61
CA LYS A 253 -12.46 -5.18 8.46
C LYS A 253 -13.74 -5.10 7.63
N ASP A 254 -13.74 -4.32 6.56
CA ASP A 254 -14.85 -4.25 5.60
C ASP A 254 -15.02 -5.62 4.90
N ASN A 255 -13.93 -6.28 4.51
CA ASN A 255 -13.94 -7.63 3.97
C ASN A 255 -14.54 -8.64 4.96
N ARG A 256 -14.11 -8.64 6.22
CA ARG A 256 -14.66 -9.51 7.27
C ARG A 256 -16.16 -9.30 7.45
N THR A 257 -16.59 -8.04 7.51
CA THR A 257 -18.01 -7.67 7.66
C THR A 257 -18.83 -8.15 6.47
N PHE A 258 -18.31 -7.96 5.26
CA PHE A 258 -18.94 -8.42 4.03
C PHE A 258 -19.06 -9.95 3.98
N LEU A 259 -17.97 -10.67 4.26
CA LEU A 259 -17.95 -12.14 4.28
C LEU A 259 -18.91 -12.71 5.33
N ALA A 260 -19.01 -12.09 6.50
CA ALA A 260 -19.96 -12.51 7.53
C ALA A 260 -21.41 -12.31 7.10
N LYS A 261 -21.71 -11.17 6.44
CA LYS A 261 -23.04 -10.88 5.89
C LYS A 261 -23.43 -11.86 4.77
N HIS A 262 -22.47 -12.24 3.94
CA HIS A 262 -22.67 -13.08 2.76
C HIS A 262 -22.16 -14.52 2.97
N ALA A 263 -22.20 -15.02 4.21
CA ALA A 263 -21.65 -16.31 4.56
C ALA A 263 -22.34 -17.48 3.81
N ASP A 264 -23.61 -17.32 3.49
CA ASP A 264 -24.41 -18.32 2.78
C ASP A 264 -24.54 -18.09 1.28
N ASP A 265 -24.04 -16.97 0.77
CA ASP A 265 -24.09 -16.61 -0.64
C ASP A 265 -22.87 -17.13 -1.40
N TYR A 266 -22.99 -17.22 -2.72
CA TYR A 266 -21.87 -17.51 -3.62
C TYR A 266 -21.14 -16.23 -3.99
N LEU A 267 -19.85 -16.16 -3.65
CA LEU A 267 -18.98 -15.02 -3.87
C LEU A 267 -17.96 -15.34 -4.97
N VAL A 268 -17.86 -14.46 -5.97
CA VAL A 268 -16.91 -14.62 -7.08
C VAL A 268 -15.47 -14.49 -6.58
N VAL A 269 -14.65 -15.50 -6.85
CA VAL A 269 -13.21 -15.54 -6.51
C VAL A 269 -12.29 -15.51 -7.73
N SER A 270 -12.83 -15.82 -8.92
CA SER A 270 -12.11 -15.73 -10.19
C SER A 270 -13.10 -15.42 -11.31
N ALA A 271 -12.64 -14.70 -12.32
CA ALA A 271 -13.45 -14.30 -13.46
C ALA A 271 -12.60 -14.24 -14.73
N ILE A 272 -13.16 -14.70 -15.83
CA ILE A 272 -12.58 -14.62 -17.17
C ILE A 272 -13.66 -14.20 -18.15
N THR A 273 -13.34 -13.30 -19.07
CA THR A 273 -14.24 -12.95 -20.18
C THR A 273 -14.46 -14.19 -21.03
N SER A 274 -15.72 -14.54 -21.29
CA SER A 274 -16.02 -15.73 -22.09
C SER A 274 -15.56 -15.53 -23.54
N LYS A 275 -15.01 -16.59 -24.12
CA LYS A 275 -14.67 -16.61 -25.56
C LYS A 275 -15.87 -16.97 -26.42
N ASP A 276 -16.71 -17.87 -25.92
CA ASP A 276 -17.85 -18.41 -26.63
C ASP A 276 -19.10 -17.51 -26.48
N TYR A 277 -19.16 -16.72 -25.40
CA TYR A 277 -20.27 -15.80 -25.09
C TYR A 277 -19.75 -14.38 -24.82
N PRO A 278 -19.44 -13.57 -25.86
CA PRO A 278 -18.73 -12.29 -25.71
C PRO A 278 -19.36 -11.27 -24.75
N ASP A 279 -20.68 -11.34 -24.54
CA ASP A 279 -21.42 -10.45 -23.64
C ASP A 279 -21.43 -10.95 -22.18
N PHE A 280 -20.70 -12.02 -21.87
CA PHE A 280 -20.65 -12.66 -20.55
C PHE A 280 -19.24 -12.81 -20.00
N VAL A 281 -19.17 -12.84 -18.67
CA VAL A 281 -18.01 -13.21 -17.88
C VAL A 281 -18.30 -14.55 -17.24
N GLU A 282 -17.41 -15.51 -17.48
CA GLU A 282 -17.38 -16.79 -16.78
C GLU A 282 -16.72 -16.58 -15.43
N VAL A 283 -17.48 -16.81 -14.37
CA VAL A 283 -17.03 -16.59 -13.00
C VAL A 283 -16.99 -17.91 -12.23
N THR A 284 -15.97 -18.05 -11.39
CA THR A 284 -15.91 -19.10 -10.38
C THR A 284 -16.28 -18.48 -9.04
N ALA A 285 -17.31 -19.01 -8.39
CA ALA A 285 -17.81 -18.54 -7.11
C ALA A 285 -17.79 -19.63 -6.05
N VAL A 286 -17.56 -19.24 -4.79
CA VAL A 286 -17.50 -20.13 -3.63
C VAL A 286 -18.42 -19.62 -2.54
N ARG A 287 -18.91 -20.50 -1.67
CA ARG A 287 -19.77 -20.08 -0.57
C ARG A 287 -18.98 -19.27 0.47
N GLY A 288 -19.50 -18.11 0.86
CA GLY A 288 -18.77 -17.12 1.67
C GLY A 288 -18.23 -17.63 3.02
N LYS A 289 -18.85 -18.64 3.62
CA LYS A 289 -18.40 -19.29 4.86
C LYS A 289 -17.07 -20.07 4.73
N MET A 290 -16.61 -20.37 3.52
CA MET A 290 -15.41 -21.19 3.32
C MET A 290 -14.14 -20.33 3.31
N THR A 291 -13.55 -20.13 4.50
CA THR A 291 -12.28 -19.42 4.64
C THR A 291 -11.09 -20.39 4.53
N GLY A 292 -10.19 -20.17 3.57
CA GLY A 292 -8.90 -20.87 3.41
C GLY A 292 -8.61 -21.31 1.97
N GLU A 293 -7.38 -21.13 1.48
CA GLU A 293 -6.99 -21.42 0.07
C GLU A 293 -7.33 -22.85 -0.36
N MET A 294 -7.09 -23.84 0.50
CA MET A 294 -7.30 -25.26 0.19
C MET A 294 -8.78 -25.66 0.04
N ASN A 295 -9.72 -24.89 0.60
CA ASN A 295 -11.15 -25.20 0.56
C ASN A 295 -11.91 -24.41 -0.51
N ARG A 296 -11.30 -23.40 -1.15
CA ARG A 296 -11.92 -22.61 -2.23
C ARG A 296 -12.25 -23.44 -3.48
N HIS A 297 -11.69 -24.65 -3.63
CA HIS A 297 -11.87 -25.46 -4.83
C HIS A 297 -12.90 -26.58 -4.70
N HIS A 298 -13.28 -27.01 -3.49
CA HIS A 298 -14.15 -28.19 -3.30
C HIS A 298 -15.66 -27.92 -3.46
N GLU A 299 -16.12 -26.68 -3.27
CA GLU A 299 -17.53 -26.27 -3.51
C GLU A 299 -17.62 -25.12 -4.52
N ALA A 300 -16.61 -24.97 -5.37
CA ALA A 300 -16.60 -23.95 -6.41
C ALA A 300 -17.70 -24.26 -7.45
N LYS A 301 -18.49 -23.24 -7.79
CA LYS A 301 -19.47 -23.28 -8.87
C LYS A 301 -19.10 -22.30 -9.95
N HIS A 302 -19.46 -22.64 -11.18
CA HIS A 302 -19.24 -21.80 -12.35
C HIS A 302 -20.55 -21.13 -12.75
N PHE A 303 -20.50 -19.84 -13.02
CA PHE A 303 -21.67 -19.07 -13.46
C PHE A 303 -21.32 -18.20 -14.67
N TYR A 304 -22.34 -17.87 -15.45
CA TYR A 304 -22.28 -16.87 -16.51
C TYR A 304 -22.96 -15.60 -16.03
N VAL A 305 -22.19 -14.51 -15.90
CA VAL A 305 -22.67 -13.20 -15.47
C VAL A 305 -22.58 -12.22 -16.64
N PRO A 306 -23.62 -11.43 -16.94
CA PRO A 306 -23.54 -10.40 -17.98
C PRO A 306 -22.35 -9.46 -17.75
N SER A 307 -21.56 -9.20 -18.80
CA SER A 307 -20.33 -8.41 -18.72
C SER A 307 -20.55 -7.00 -18.19
N GLU A 308 -21.67 -6.37 -18.56
CA GLU A 308 -22.03 -5.04 -18.08
C GLU A 308 -22.31 -5.05 -16.57
N GLU A 309 -23.07 -6.03 -16.08
CA GLU A 309 -23.36 -6.19 -14.65
C GLU A 309 -22.09 -6.46 -13.84
N TYR A 310 -21.26 -7.39 -14.29
CA TYR A 310 -20.02 -7.73 -13.62
C TYR A 310 -19.04 -6.53 -13.57
N SER A 311 -18.98 -5.75 -14.65
CA SER A 311 -18.14 -4.54 -14.73
C SER A 311 -18.70 -3.38 -13.91
N ALA A 312 -20.03 -3.31 -13.77
CA ALA A 312 -20.71 -2.31 -12.96
C ALA A 312 -20.63 -2.58 -11.44
N LYS A 313 -20.03 -3.70 -11.03
CA LYS A 313 -19.79 -4.03 -9.62
C LYS A 313 -19.25 -2.81 -8.87
N SER A 314 -19.90 -2.49 -7.76
CA SER A 314 -19.48 -1.40 -6.87
C SER A 314 -18.02 -1.60 -6.47
N ARG A 315 -17.17 -0.60 -6.75
CA ARG A 315 -15.79 -0.55 -6.25
C ARG A 315 -15.70 -0.60 -4.73
N ARG A 316 -16.82 -0.38 -4.02
CA ARG A 316 -16.89 -0.43 -2.56
C ARG A 316 -17.16 -1.84 -2.02
N GLU A 317 -17.62 -2.76 -2.86
CA GLU A 317 -17.91 -4.13 -2.43
C GLU A 317 -16.70 -5.05 -2.65
N PRO A 318 -16.23 -5.76 -1.60
CA PRO A 318 -15.11 -6.68 -1.69
C PRO A 318 -15.27 -7.76 -2.76
N TYR A 319 -16.43 -8.42 -2.82
CA TYR A 319 -16.70 -9.53 -3.74
C TYR A 319 -17.99 -9.28 -4.53
N PHE A 320 -18.08 -9.88 -5.72
CA PHE A 320 -19.34 -9.90 -6.47
C PHE A 320 -20.18 -11.04 -5.89
N VAL A 321 -21.43 -10.77 -5.57
CA VAL A 321 -22.38 -11.77 -5.05
C VAL A 321 -23.18 -12.33 -6.21
N ILE A 322 -23.20 -13.65 -6.36
CA ILE A 322 -24.03 -14.34 -7.33
C ILE A 322 -25.48 -14.30 -6.87
N ASP A 323 -26.35 -13.91 -7.80
CA ASP A 323 -27.80 -14.00 -7.68
C ASP A 323 -28.25 -15.28 -8.41
N LEU A 324 -28.65 -16.31 -7.66
CA LEU A 324 -29.00 -17.62 -8.23
C LEU A 324 -30.26 -17.61 -9.11
N ASP A 325 -31.09 -16.56 -9.02
CA ASP A 325 -32.27 -16.41 -9.86
C ASP A 325 -31.93 -15.73 -11.20
N ARG A 326 -30.77 -15.06 -11.30
CA ARG A 326 -30.35 -14.26 -12.46
C ARG A 326 -29.08 -14.78 -13.15
N HIS A 327 -28.19 -15.43 -12.41
CA HIS A 327 -26.90 -15.91 -12.90
C HIS A 327 -26.94 -17.43 -13.04
N SER A 328 -26.81 -17.90 -14.28
CA SER A 328 -26.96 -19.32 -14.62
C SER A 328 -25.63 -20.08 -14.52
N GLU A 329 -25.67 -21.33 -14.06
CA GLU A 329 -24.54 -22.28 -14.17
C GLU A 329 -24.40 -22.82 -15.60
N GLU A 330 -25.49 -22.80 -16.38
CA GLU A 330 -25.50 -23.17 -17.79
C GLU A 330 -25.19 -21.97 -18.68
N PRO A 331 -24.47 -22.18 -19.80
CA PRO A 331 -24.20 -21.13 -20.76
C PRO A 331 -25.49 -20.56 -21.35
N PRO A 332 -25.52 -19.25 -21.67
CA PRO A 332 -26.68 -18.65 -22.32
C PRO A 332 -26.92 -19.30 -23.69
N CYS A 333 -28.19 -19.59 -24.03
CA CYS A 333 -28.53 -20.13 -25.34
C CYS A 333 -28.16 -19.09 -26.42
N LEU A 334 -27.30 -19.48 -27.37
CA LEU A 334 -27.09 -18.68 -28.58
C LEU A 334 -28.40 -18.71 -29.37
N GLU A 335 -29.14 -17.60 -29.36
CA GLU A 335 -30.18 -17.42 -30.37
C GLU A 335 -29.48 -17.34 -31.73
N VAL A 336 -29.52 -18.44 -32.48
CA VAL A 336 -29.15 -18.44 -33.88
C VAL A 336 -30.16 -17.53 -34.58
N LYS A 337 -29.75 -16.31 -34.90
CA LYS A 337 -30.48 -15.44 -35.82
C LYS A 337 -30.52 -16.14 -37.18
N ASN A 338 -31.53 -16.96 -37.42
CA ASN A 338 -31.88 -17.41 -38.75
C ASN A 338 -32.42 -16.19 -39.51
N GLU A 339 -31.52 -15.42 -40.12
CA GLU A 339 -31.88 -14.55 -41.24
C GLU A 339 -32.23 -15.47 -42.42
N LEU A 340 -33.49 -15.90 -42.47
CA LEU A 340 -34.07 -16.43 -43.70
C LEU A 340 -34.17 -15.25 -44.68
N THR A 341 -33.26 -15.21 -45.64
CA THR A 341 -33.40 -14.38 -46.83
C THR A 341 -34.56 -14.93 -47.65
N GLU A 342 -35.73 -14.27 -47.56
CA GLU A 342 -36.83 -14.49 -48.49
C GLU A 342 -36.59 -13.74 -49.81
N ASP A 343 -36.89 -14.45 -50.90
CA ASP A 343 -37.18 -13.97 -52.27
C ASP A 343 -36.04 -13.50 -53.20
N GLU A 344 -35.40 -14.48 -53.86
CA GLU A 344 -35.26 -14.43 -55.32
C GLU A 344 -36.50 -15.06 -55.97
N ALA A 345 -37.46 -14.23 -56.39
CA ALA A 345 -38.47 -14.66 -57.35
C ALA A 345 -37.95 -14.40 -58.79
N PRO A 346 -37.90 -15.41 -59.68
CA PRO A 346 -37.53 -15.17 -61.07
C PRO A 346 -38.68 -14.47 -61.81
N SER A 347 -38.35 -13.38 -62.50
CA SER A 347 -39.29 -12.66 -63.39
C SER A 347 -39.55 -13.46 -64.68
N PRO A 348 -40.75 -13.34 -65.28
CA PRO A 348 -41.26 -14.22 -66.35
C PRO A 348 -40.57 -14.08 -67.71
#